data_AF-A0A2A5T264-F1
#
_entry.id   AF-A0A2A5T264-F1
#
_cell.length_a   1.000
_cell.length_b   1.000
_cell.length_c   1.000
_cell.angle_alpha   90.00
_cell.angle_beta   90.00
_cell.angle_gamma   90.00
#
_symmetry.space_group_name_H-M   'P 1'
#
loop_
_entity.id
_entity.type
_entity.pdbx_description
1 polymer ?
#
loop_
_entity_poly.entity_id
_entity_poly.type
_entity_poly.pdbx_seq_one_letter_code
_entity_poly.pdbx_strand_id
1 'polypeptide(L)' 'MDDKLCLLVVVGVDDIGHKEVLAVVDGYMELKVSWFEVLSQLTYQGISISPELTIGYGALGFWNAVTKH' A
#
# COMPACT_ATOMS: atom_id res chain seq x y z
N MET A 1 5.12 -5.93 23.35
CA MET A 1 3.77 -5.31 23.39
C MET A 1 3.62 -4.74 22.02
N ASP A 2 2.76 -5.31 21.19
CA ASP A 2 2.37 -4.74 19.89
C ASP A 2 3.51 -4.18 19.00
N ASP A 3 4.66 -4.86 18.95
CA ASP A 3 5.86 -4.41 18.22
C ASP A 3 5.70 -4.44 16.68
N LYS A 4 4.47 -4.71 16.22
CA LYS A 4 4.10 -4.78 14.80
C LYS A 4 3.09 -3.72 14.39
N LEU A 5 2.46 -3.00 15.32
CA LEU A 5 1.65 -1.84 14.95
C LEU A 5 2.53 -0.83 14.21
N CYS A 6 2.08 -0.43 13.03
CA CYS A 6 2.76 0.54 12.20
C CYS A 6 1.76 1.35 11.40
N LEU A 7 2.22 2.48 10.86
CA LEU A 7 1.47 3.22 9.86
C LEU A 7 1.90 2.73 8.48
N LEU A 8 0.94 2.26 7.69
CA LEU A 8 1.14 1.94 6.28
C LEU A 8 0.90 3.19 5.46
N VAL A 9 1.89 3.59 4.67
CA VAL A 9 1.84 4.79 3.84
C VAL A 9 2.12 4.41 2.40
N VAL A 10 1.25 4.82 1.50
CA VAL A 10 1.44 4.66 0.05
C VAL A 10 1.66 6.03 -0.57
N VAL A 11 2.76 6.16 -1.29
CA VAL A 11 3.09 7.36 -2.06
C VAL A 11 3.08 7.00 -3.54
N GLY A 12 2.25 7.69 -4.31
CA GLY A 12 2.20 7.61 -5.76
C GLY A 12 3.13 8.64 -6.39
N VAL A 13 3.58 8.34 -7.62
CA VAL A 13 4.30 9.28 -8.48
C VAL A 13 3.67 9.22 -9.86
N ASP A 14 3.30 10.37 -10.41
CA ASP A 14 2.77 10.46 -11.78
C ASP A 14 3.87 10.55 -12.85
N ASP A 15 3.46 10.60 -14.12
CA ASP A 15 4.34 10.65 -15.29
C ASP A 15 5.16 11.94 -15.40
N ILE A 16 4.78 12.99 -14.67
CA ILE A 16 5.48 14.27 -14.59
C ILE A 16 6.40 14.30 -13.35
N GLY A 17 6.34 13.29 -12.49
CA GLY A 17 7.15 13.16 -11.28
C GLY A 17 6.54 13.83 -10.05
N HIS A 18 5.27 14.26 -10.09
CA HIS A 18 4.55 14.76 -8.93
C HIS A 18 4.29 13.60 -7.96
N LYS A 19 4.58 13.83 -6.67
CA LYS A 19 4.43 12.82 -5.63
C LYS A 19 3.25 13.16 -4.74
N GLU A 20 2.41 12.18 -4.47
CA GLU A 20 1.24 12.35 -3.63
C GLU A 20 1.09 11.20 -2.64
N VAL A 21 0.64 11.50 -1.42
CA VAL A 21 0.28 10.47 -0.44
C VAL A 21 -1.11 9.98 -0.77
N LEU A 22 -1.21 8.74 -1.23
CA LEU A 22 -2.46 8.13 -1.68
C LEU A 22 -3.24 7.46 -0.54
N ALA A 23 -2.52 6.89 0.43
CA ALA A 23 -3.12 6.26 1.59
C ALA A 23 -2.24 6.39 2.83
N VAL A 24 -2.90 6.53 3.98
CA VAL A 24 -2.30 6.48 5.32
C VAL A 24 -3.27 5.67 6.17
N VAL A 25 -2.87 4.46 6.56
CA VAL A 25 -3.74 3.51 7.26
C VAL A 25 -2.97 2.93 8.44
N ASP A 26 -3.60 2.82 9.60
CA ASP A 26 -3.04 2.03 10.69
C ASP A 26 -3.06 0.54 10.34
N GLY A 27 -2.05 -0.20 10.77
CA GLY A 27 -1.99 -1.61 10.44
C GLY A 27 -0.86 -2.32 11.13
N TYR A 28 -0.62 -3.54 10.69
CA TYR A 28 0.44 -4.38 11.21
C TYR A 28 1.52 -4.61 10.16
N MET A 29 2.78 -4.44 10.56
CA MET A 29 3.94 -4.63 9.72
C MET A 29 3.93 -6.04 9.12
N GLU A 30 4.16 -6.11 7.80
CA GLU A 30 4.16 -7.35 7.01
C GLU A 30 2.84 -8.16 7.04
N LEU A 31 1.78 -7.66 7.68
CA LEU A 31 0.51 -8.38 7.76
C LEU A 31 -0.27 -8.18 6.46
N LYS A 32 -0.53 -9.28 5.76
CA LYS A 32 -1.21 -9.25 4.46
C LYS A 32 -2.56 -8.52 4.50
N VAL A 33 -3.38 -8.74 5.55
CA VAL A 33 -4.72 -8.15 5.64
C VAL A 33 -4.67 -6.63 5.71
N SER A 34 -3.70 -6.05 6.44
CA SER A 34 -3.51 -4.60 6.50
C SER A 34 -3.18 -4.01 5.12
N TRP A 35 -2.38 -4.72 4.30
CA TRP A 35 -2.11 -4.28 2.93
C TRP A 35 -3.30 -4.47 1.98
N PHE A 36 -4.14 -5.49 2.20
CA PHE A 36 -5.35 -5.68 1.40
C PHE A 36 -6.34 -4.53 1.61
N GLU A 37 -6.49 -4.08 2.85
CA GLU A 37 -7.31 -2.90 3.19
C GLU A 37 -6.81 -1.64 2.48
N VAL A 38 -5.50 -1.39 2.50
CA VAL A 38 -4.88 -0.29 1.75
C VAL A 38 -5.20 -0.39 0.25
N LEU A 39 -4.98 -1.55 -0.39
CA LEU A 39 -5.24 -1.73 -1.82
C LEU A 39 -6.73 -1.56 -2.18
N SER A 40 -7.63 -2.06 -1.33
CA SER A 40 -9.07 -1.90 -1.49
C SER A 40 -9.47 -0.42 -1.38
N GLN A 41 -8.89 0.32 -0.44
CA GLN A 41 -9.12 1.76 -0.31
C GLN A 41 -8.67 2.52 -1.56
N LEU A 42 -7.47 2.23 -2.08
CA LEU A 42 -6.96 2.86 -3.31
C LEU A 42 -7.87 2.59 -4.51
N THR A 43 -8.33 1.35 -4.66
CA THR A 43 -9.27 0.96 -5.73
C THR A 43 -10.60 1.68 -5.59
N TYR A 44 -11.15 1.75 -4.37
CA TYR A 44 -12.39 2.49 -4.08
C TYR A 44 -12.26 3.99 -4.36
N GLN A 45 -11.08 4.56 -4.17
CA GLN A 45 -10.76 5.96 -4.50
C GLN A 45 -10.54 6.21 -6.01
N GLY A 46 -10.67 5.17 -6.85
CA GLY A 46 -10.56 5.29 -8.30
C GLY A 46 -9.16 5.02 -8.86
N ILE A 47 -8.21 4.58 -8.03
CA ILE A 47 -6.90 4.11 -8.50
C ILE A 47 -7.06 2.68 -8.99
N SER A 48 -7.55 2.56 -10.23
CA SER A 48 -7.80 1.27 -10.89
C SER A 48 -6.69 0.85 -11.84
N ILE A 49 -5.75 1.76 -12.13
CA ILE A 49 -4.61 1.50 -13.00
C ILE A 49 -3.47 0.98 -12.13
N SER A 50 -2.93 -0.19 -12.50
CA SER A 50 -1.73 -0.72 -11.84
C SER A 50 -0.55 0.22 -12.09
N PRO A 51 0.25 0.55 -11.06
CA PRO A 51 1.47 1.31 -11.26
C PRO A 51 2.47 0.54 -12.13
N GLU A 52 3.29 1.26 -12.90
CA GLU A 52 4.37 0.65 -13.70
C GLU A 52 5.46 0.01 -12.82
N LEU A 53 5.71 0.62 -11.66
CA LEU A 53 6.68 0.15 -10.68
C LEU A 53 6.14 0.35 -9.28
N THR A 54 6.32 -0.65 -8.43
CA THR A 54 6.13 -0.51 -6.98
C THR A 54 7.40 -0.93 -6.27
N ILE A 55 7.77 -0.20 -5.21
CA ILE A 55 8.89 -0.53 -4.34
C ILE A 55 8.45 -0.39 -2.88
N GLY A 56 8.93 -1.25 -2.02
CA GLY A 56 8.62 -1.22 -0.59
C GLY A 56 9.61 -2.03 0.22
N TYR A 57 10.09 -1.47 1.33
CA TYR A 57 10.97 -2.15 2.28
C TYR A 57 10.13 -2.89 3.33
N GLY A 58 10.49 -4.13 3.69
CA GLY A 58 9.74 -4.91 4.69
C GLY A 58 8.28 -5.18 4.29
N ALA A 59 8.02 -5.37 2.99
CA ALA A 59 6.67 -5.37 2.42
C ALA A 59 6.24 -6.77 1.89
N LEU A 60 6.69 -7.87 2.49
CA LEU A 60 6.28 -9.21 2.05
C LEU A 60 4.75 -9.38 2.10
N GLY A 61 4.12 -8.79 3.12
CA GLY A 61 2.66 -8.70 3.24
C GLY A 61 2.00 -7.97 2.07
N PHE A 62 2.61 -6.90 1.57
CA PHE A 62 2.13 -6.14 0.42
C PHE A 62 2.18 -6.97 -0.86
N TRP A 63 3.33 -7.58 -1.17
CA TRP A 63 3.47 -8.42 -2.37
C TRP A 63 2.49 -9.61 -2.35
N ASN A 64 2.29 -10.21 -1.19
CA ASN A 64 1.29 -11.25 -0.99
C ASN A 64 -0.16 -10.74 -1.12
N ALA A 65 -0.42 -9.48 -0.82
CA ALA A 65 -1.74 -8.86 -1.00
C ALA A 65 -1.99 -8.55 -2.48
N VAL A 66 -1.04 -7.92 -3.17
CA VAL A 66 -1.13 -7.58 -4.60
C VAL A 66 -1.37 -8.82 -5.48
N THR A 67 -0.72 -9.95 -5.18
CA THR A 67 -0.95 -11.19 -5.95
C THR A 67 -2.36 -11.79 -5.80
N LYS A 68 -3.18 -11.30 -4.86
CA LYS A 68 -4.54 -11.79 -4.61
C LYS A 68 -5.61 -10.68 -4.61
N HIS A 69 -5.25 -9.45 -4.97
CA HIS A 69 -6.14 -8.29 -5.07
C HIS A 69 -6.31 -7.95 -6.55
#